data_AF-A0A224AAW7-F1
#
_entry.id   AF-A0A224AAW7-F1
#
_cell.length_a   1.000
_cell.length_b   1.000
_cell.length_c   1.000
_cell.angle_alpha   90.00
_cell.angle_beta   90.00
_cell.angle_gamma   90.00
#
_symmetry.space_group_name_H-M   'P 1'
#
loop_
_entity.id
_entity.type
_entity.pdbx_description
1 polymer ?
#
loop_
_entity_poly.entity_id
_entity_poly.type
_entity_poly.pdbx_seq_one_letter_code
_entity_poly.pdbx_strand_id
1 'polypeptide(L)'
;GSGLFALLFLAEYSSMLFFSMVTAVWFFGSFSLVSIMTMFFALYFLFARGVYPRYRYDLLMMVCWKSFLPFSICVLIFVFSIFS
;
A
#
# COMPACT_ATOMS: atom_id res chain seq x y z
N GLY A 1 -22.89 16.63 15.20
CA GLY A 1 -22.74 16.21 13.79
C GLY A 1 -21.31 16.28 13.26
N SER A 2 -20.51 17.28 13.63
CA SER A 2 -19.17 17.55 13.06
C SER A 2 -18.06 16.61 13.54
N GLY A 3 -18.15 16.05 14.76
CA GLY A 3 -17.09 15.21 15.33
C GLY A 3 -16.82 13.91 14.54
N LEU A 4 -17.87 13.24 14.06
CA LEU A 4 -17.74 12.00 13.26
C LEU A 4 -17.09 12.27 11.90
N PHE A 5 -17.37 13.43 11.29
CA PHE A 5 -16.73 13.86 10.05
C PHE A 5 -15.24 14.11 10.27
N ALA A 6 -14.86 14.80 11.35
CA ALA A 6 -13.45 15.03 11.71
C ALA A 6 -12.70 13.71 11.97
N LEU A 7 -13.34 12.75 12.64
CA LEU A 7 -12.76 11.42 12.87
C LEU A 7 -12.58 10.63 11.57
N LEU A 8 -13.47 10.77 10.59
CA LEU A 8 -13.33 10.11 9.28
C LEU A 8 -12.10 10.62 8.53
N PHE A 9 -11.88 11.94 8.46
CA PHE A 9 -10.65 12.48 7.87
C PHE A 9 -9.40 12.03 8.64
N LEU A 10 -9.45 12.14 9.97
CA LEU A 10 -8.33 11.72 10.80
C LEU A 10 -7.98 10.25 10.56
N ALA A 11 -8.98 9.38 10.45
CA ALA A 11 -8.80 7.96 10.16
C ALA A 11 -8.24 7.73 8.75
N GLU A 12 -8.72 8.44 7.72
CA GLU A 12 -8.19 8.32 6.35
C GLU A 12 -6.69 8.68 6.32
N TYR A 13 -6.30 9.83 6.88
CA TYR A 13 -4.89 10.24 6.91
C TYR A 13 -4.02 9.33 7.79
N SER A 14 -4.55 8.88 8.94
CA SER A 14 -3.87 7.92 9.81
C SER A 14 -3.60 6.60 9.09
N SER A 15 -4.57 6.10 8.33
CA SER A 15 -4.42 4.87 7.55
C SER A 15 -3.34 4.98 6.47
N MET A 16 -3.23 6.13 5.78
CA MET A 16 -2.16 6.37 4.80
C MET A 16 -0.77 6.35 5.44
N LEU A 17 -0.62 7.02 6.59
CA LEU A 17 0.64 7.03 7.34
C LEU A 17 1.00 5.64 7.84
N PHE A 18 0.02 4.89 8.35
CA PHE A 18 0.24 3.52 8.82
C PHE A 18 0.78 2.61 7.70
N PHE A 19 0.18 2.64 6.51
CA PHE A 19 0.67 1.85 5.38
C PHE A 19 2.08 2.27 4.91
N SER A 20 2.41 3.57 4.97
CA SER A 20 3.77 4.06 4.66
C SER A 20 4.82 3.54 5.65
N MET A 21 4.45 3.35 6.92
CA MET A 21 5.34 2.77 7.94
C MET A 21 5.54 1.28 7.73
N VAL A 22 4.46 0.54 7.50
CA VAL A 22 4.52 -0.92 7.27
C VAL A 22 5.39 -1.24 6.05
N THR A 23 5.22 -0.51 4.95
CA THR A 23 6.02 -0.69 3.74
C THR A 23 7.51 -0.39 3.97
N ALA A 24 7.85 0.70 4.67
CA ALA A 24 9.24 1.01 5.00
C ALA A 24 9.91 -0.08 5.85
N VAL A 25 9.20 -0.65 6.83
CA VAL A 25 9.72 -1.72 7.70
C VAL A 25 9.95 -3.01 6.91
N TRP A 26 8.97 -3.44 6.10
CA TRP A 26 9.06 -4.69 5.32
C TRP A 26 10.16 -4.66 4.27
N PHE A 27 10.40 -3.52 3.60
CA PHE A 27 11.40 -3.43 2.54
C PHE A 27 12.81 -3.13 3.06
N PHE A 28 12.97 -2.23 4.05
CA PHE A 28 14.29 -1.70 4.41
C PHE A 28 14.83 -2.19 5.76
N GLY A 29 14.01 -2.77 6.66
CA GLY A 29 14.42 -3.51 7.87
C GLY A 29 15.28 -2.77 8.92
N SER A 30 15.85 -1.60 8.62
CA SER A 30 16.80 -0.88 9.44
C SER A 30 16.16 0.28 10.18
N PHE A 31 16.11 0.20 11.51
CA PHE A 31 15.46 1.19 12.39
C PHE A 31 15.93 2.63 12.17
N SER A 32 17.20 2.85 11.82
CA SER A 32 17.74 4.20 11.61
C SER A 32 17.23 4.87 10.34
N LEU A 33 16.88 4.09 9.31
CA LEU A 33 16.44 4.61 8.02
C LEU A 33 14.92 4.62 7.88
N VAL A 34 14.19 3.93 8.76
CA VAL A 34 12.73 3.84 8.73
C VAL A 34 12.10 5.24 8.68
N SER A 35 12.52 6.19 9.52
CA SER A 35 11.89 7.54 9.56
C SER A 35 12.05 8.35 8.27
N ILE A 36 13.19 8.22 7.59
CA ILE A 36 13.46 8.92 6.33
C ILE A 36 12.67 8.26 5.20
N MET A 37 12.64 6.92 5.20
CA MET A 37 11.92 6.15 4.18
C MET A 37 10.40 6.28 4.33
N THR A 38 9.86 6.33 5.56
CA THR A 38 8.43 6.60 5.76
C THR A 38 8.02 7.95 5.20
N MET A 39 8.83 9.00 5.41
CA MET A 39 8.57 10.31 4.82
C MET A 39 8.59 10.27 3.29
N PHE A 40 9.55 9.55 2.71
CA PHE A 40 9.60 9.38 1.25
C PHE A 40 8.36 8.64 0.71
N PHE A 41 7.95 7.54 1.35
CA PHE A 41 6.73 6.82 0.97
C PHE A 41 5.48 7.65 1.16
N ALA A 42 5.37 8.42 2.25
CA ALA A 42 4.23 9.31 2.48
C ALA A 42 4.11 10.40 1.40
N LEU A 43 5.23 11.01 1.00
CA LEU A 43 5.27 11.95 -0.13
C LEU A 43 4.87 11.28 -1.45
N TYR A 44 5.35 10.07 -1.69
CA TYR A 44 4.96 9.30 -2.87
C TYR A 44 3.45 9.00 -2.89
N PHE A 45 2.85 8.59 -1.76
CA PHE A 45 1.41 8.35 -1.67
C PHE A 45 0.59 9.62 -1.88
N LEU A 46 1.04 10.76 -1.34
CA LEU A 46 0.40 12.05 -1.57
C LEU A 46 0.48 12.45 -3.05
N PHE A 47 1.63 12.22 -3.69
CA PHE A 47 1.82 12.48 -5.11
C PHE A 47 0.96 11.58 -5.99
N ALA A 48 0.88 10.28 -5.68
CA ALA A 48 0.04 9.32 -6.39
C ALA A 48 -1.44 9.70 -6.34
N ARG A 49 -1.93 10.25 -5.22
CA ARG A 49 -3.30 10.81 -5.11
C ARG A 49 -3.53 12.01 -6.02
N GLY A 50 -2.50 12.82 -6.27
CA GLY A 50 -2.58 14.01 -7.14
C GLY A 50 -2.45 13.72 -8.64
N VAL A 51 -1.69 12.69 -9.01
CA VAL A 51 -1.41 12.36 -10.43
C VAL A 51 -2.44 11.41 -11.03
N TYR A 52 -3.00 10.49 -10.24
CA TYR A 52 -3.82 9.43 -10.80
C TYR A 52 -5.30 9.85 -10.92
N PRO A 53 -5.89 9.83 -12.13
CA PRO A 53 -7.33 10.07 -12.30
C PRO A 53 -8.11 8.94 -11.61
N ARG A 54 -9.30 9.23 -11.08
CA ARG A 54 -10.10 8.23 -10.34
C ARG A 54 -10.45 7.05 -11.25
N TYR A 55 -9.90 5.88 -10.95
CA TYR A 55 -10.32 4.63 -11.59
C TYR A 55 -11.55 4.06 -10.90
N ARG A 56 -12.51 3.61 -11.71
CA ARG A 56 -13.73 2.97 -11.23
C ARG A 56 -13.40 1.60 -10.62
N TYR A 57 -14.14 1.23 -9.57
CA TYR A 57 -13.95 -0.03 -8.81
C TYR A 57 -13.92 -1.29 -9.69
N ASP A 58 -14.68 -1.31 -10.79
CA ASP A 58 -14.73 -2.44 -11.73
C ASP A 58 -13.36 -2.78 -12.32
N LEU A 59 -12.59 -1.76 -12.71
CA LEU A 59 -11.27 -1.94 -13.30
C LEU A 59 -10.26 -2.44 -12.25
N LEU A 60 -10.32 -1.90 -11.02
CA LEU A 60 -9.45 -2.32 -9.93
C LEU A 60 -9.69 -3.79 -9.55
N MET A 61 -10.97 -4.21 -9.50
CA MET A 61 -11.33 -5.59 -9.20
C MET A 61 -10.83 -6.55 -10.28
N MET A 62 -11.03 -6.21 -11.56
CA MET A 62 -10.55 -7.00 -12.68
C MET A 62 -9.03 -7.17 -12.65
N VAL A 63 -8.27 -6.10 -12.36
CA VAL A 63 -6.81 -6.18 -12.24
C VAL A 63 -6.39 -7.07 -11.06
N CYS A 64 -7.05 -6.95 -9.90
CA CYS A 64 -6.77 -7.80 -8.73
C CYS A 64 -7.00 -9.29 -9.05
N TRP A 65 -8.14 -9.61 -9.66
CA TRP A 65 -8.54 -10.99 -9.93
C TRP A 65 -7.79 -11.63 -11.09
N LYS A 66 -7.54 -10.89 -12.17
CA LYS A 66 -6.93 -11.44 -13.38
C LYS A 66 -5.40 -11.40 -13.37
N SER A 67 -4.79 -10.48 -12.63
CA SER A 67 -3.34 -10.28 -12.63
C SER A 67 -2.71 -10.62 -11.28
N PHE A 68 -3.12 -9.96 -10.20
CA PHE A 68 -2.45 -10.11 -8.91
C PHE A 68 -2.62 -11.51 -8.30
N LEU A 69 -3.83 -12.05 -8.37
CA LEU A 69 -4.14 -13.38 -7.81
C LEU A 69 -3.35 -14.51 -8.48
N PRO A 70 -3.36 -14.69 -9.82
CA PRO A 70 -2.55 -15.73 -10.45
C PRO A 70 -1.05 -15.49 -10.27
N PHE A 71 -0.58 -14.24 -10.29
CA PHE A 71 0.83 -13.93 -10.07
C PHE A 71 1.31 -14.36 -8.67
N SER A 72 0.54 -14.06 -7.63
CA SER A 72 0.86 -14.47 -6.25
C SER A 72 0.96 -16.00 -6.11
N ILE A 73 0.02 -16.73 -6.73
CA ILE A 73 0.01 -18.19 -6.73
C ILE A 73 1.22 -18.76 -7.47
N CYS A 74 1.58 -18.20 -8.64
CA CYS A 74 2.75 -18.61 -9.40
C CYS A 74 4.04 -18.43 -8.59
N VAL A 75 4.22 -17.29 -7.92
CA VAL A 75 5.40 -17.02 -7.07
C VAL A 75 5.46 -18.00 -5.90
N LEU A 76 4.34 -18.30 -5.25
CA LEU A 76 4.30 -19.27 -4.14
C LEU A 76 4.73 -20.67 -4.58
N ILE A 77 4.18 -21.16 -5.71
CA ILE A 77 4.55 -22.47 -6.27
C ILE A 77 6.03 -22.50 -6.67
N PHE A 78 6.53 -21.43 -7.28
CA PHE A 78 7.94 -21.33 -7.68
C PHE A 78 8.89 -21.37 -6.49
N VAL A 79 8.59 -20.62 -5.42
CA VAL A 79 9.40 -20.64 -4.19
C VAL A 79 9.40 -22.03 -3.56
N PHE A 80 8.25 -22.70 -3.51
CA PHE A 80 8.16 -24.07 -2.99
C PHE A 80 8.97 -25.05 -3.83
N SER A 81 8.92 -24.94 -5.15
CA SER A 81 9.69 -25.79 -6.07
C SER A 81 11.20 -25.54 -6.03
N ILE A 82 11.65 -24.33 -5.68
CA ILE A 82 13.08 -24.01 -5.52
C ILE A 82 13.63 -24.54 -4.19
N PHE A 83 12.76 -24.61 -3.18
CA PHE A 83 13.14 -25.03 -1.84
C PHE A 83 13.14 -26.56 -1.68
N SER A 84 12.30 -27.27 -2.43
CA SER A 84 12.32 -28.74 -2.53
C SER A 84 13.42 -29.24 -3.47
#